data_AF-A0A8T4YRI9-F1
#
_entry.id   AF-A0A8T4YRI9-F1
#
_cell.length_a   1.000
_cell.length_b   1.000
_cell.length_c   1.000
_cell.angle_alpha   90.00
_cell.angle_beta   90.00
_cell.angle_gamma   90.00
#
_symmetry.space_group_name_H-M   'P 1'
#
loop_
_entity.id
_entity.type
_entity.pdbx_description
1 polymer ?
#
loop_
_entity_poly.entity_id
_entity_poly.type
_entity_poly.pdbx_seq_one_letter_code
_entity_poly.pdbx_strand_id
1 'polypeptide(L)'
;MSIRISLVKTEDTLTPALQAWRAAIPERVTDVMKAYAALMVEMAQSIVPVRTGFLQSTIQCAIAEIFHVIFEATAPYAAYVEYGTYKMAARPYMRPALEAYIPELADTLASEIVEIFTG
;
A
#
# COMPACT_ATOMS: atom_id res chain seq x y z
N MET A 1 -62.82 12.42 -10.01
CA MET A 1 -61.44 12.87 -9.73
C MET A 1 -60.55 11.65 -9.77
N SER A 2 -59.67 11.54 -10.77
CA SER A 2 -58.79 10.37 -10.96
C SER A 2 -57.34 10.81 -10.84
N ILE A 3 -56.59 10.13 -9.99
CA ILE A 3 -55.14 10.31 -9.84
C ILE A 3 -54.47 9.21 -10.66
N ARG A 4 -53.63 9.59 -11.61
CA ARG A 4 -52.83 8.68 -12.44
C ARG A 4 -51.45 8.56 -11.80
N ILE A 5 -51.13 7.37 -11.33
CA ILE A 5 -49.78 7.02 -10.88
C ILE A 5 -49.09 6.30 -12.04
N SER A 6 -47.94 6.82 -12.47
CA SER A 6 -47.13 6.21 -13.53
C SER A 6 -45.91 5.58 -12.87
N LEU A 7 -45.72 4.28 -13.05
CA LEU A 7 -44.49 3.61 -12.63
C LEU A 7 -43.37 4.01 -13.61
N VAL A 8 -42.43 4.83 -13.13
CA VAL A 8 -41.18 5.10 -13.86
C VAL A 8 -40.29 3.88 -13.66
N LYS A 9 -40.01 3.16 -14.74
CA LYS A 9 -39.06 2.05 -14.75
C LYS A 9 -37.66 2.67 -14.78
N THR A 10 -36.99 2.76 -13.64
CA THR A 10 -35.59 3.21 -13.59
C THR A 10 -34.72 2.16 -14.29
N GLU A 11 -33.96 2.56 -15.31
CA GLU A 11 -32.97 1.71 -15.96
C GLU A 11 -31.85 1.38 -14.97
N ASP A 12 -31.45 0.10 -14.91
CA ASP A 12 -30.42 -0.37 -13.99
C ASP A 12 -29.03 0.05 -14.49
N THR A 13 -28.61 1.22 -14.04
CA THR A 13 -27.29 1.82 -14.32
C THR A 13 -26.26 1.48 -13.24
N LEU A 14 -26.69 0.92 -12.11
CA LEU A 14 -25.82 0.64 -10.96
C LEU A 14 -25.05 -0.67 -11.14
N THR A 15 -25.71 -1.73 -11.62
CA THR A 15 -25.06 -3.03 -11.83
C THR A 15 -23.84 -2.96 -12.76
N PRO A 16 -23.89 -2.34 -13.96
CA PRO A 16 -22.71 -2.23 -14.82
C PRO A 16 -21.59 -1.38 -14.20
N ALA A 17 -21.94 -0.29 -13.50
CA ALA A 17 -20.95 0.55 -12.81
C ALA A 17 -20.22 -0.22 -11.69
N LEU A 18 -20.96 -0.95 -10.86
CA LEU A 18 -20.39 -1.79 -9.79
C LEU A 18 -19.46 -2.87 -10.33
N GLN A 19 -19.79 -3.47 -11.49
CA GLN A 19 -18.92 -4.46 -12.13
C GLN A 19 -17.62 -3.83 -12.65
N ALA A 20 -17.71 -2.64 -13.27
CA ALA A 20 -16.55 -1.91 -13.74
C ALA A 20 -15.61 -1.54 -12.57
N TRP A 21 -16.16 -0.97 -11.49
CA TRP A 21 -15.36 -0.62 -10.31
C TRP A 21 -14.73 -1.84 -9.63
N ARG A 22 -15.48 -2.94 -9.52
CA ARG A 22 -14.94 -4.21 -8.99
C ARG A 22 -13.72 -4.69 -9.78
N ALA A 23 -13.70 -4.48 -11.09
CA ALA A 23 -12.56 -4.85 -11.93
C ALA A 23 -11.39 -3.86 -11.79
N ALA A 24 -11.67 -2.55 -11.67
CA ALA A 24 -10.65 -1.50 -11.66
C ALA A 24 -9.93 -1.33 -10.31
N ILE A 25 -10.63 -1.45 -9.17
CA ILE A 25 -10.07 -1.17 -7.84
C ILE A 25 -8.83 -2.03 -7.53
N PRO A 26 -8.84 -3.37 -7.73
CA PRO A 26 -7.69 -4.22 -7.42
C PRO A 26 -6.41 -3.80 -8.12
N GLU A 27 -6.49 -3.50 -9.42
CA GLU A 27 -5.33 -3.11 -10.25
C GLU A 27 -4.78 -1.77 -9.77
N ARG A 28 -5.65 -0.76 -9.64
CA ARG A 28 -5.26 0.60 -9.26
C ARG A 28 -4.59 0.66 -7.89
N VAL A 29 -5.19 0.03 -6.88
CA VAL A 29 -4.62 -0.01 -5.53
C VAL A 29 -3.30 -0.78 -5.52
N THR A 30 -3.22 -1.88 -6.27
CA THR A 30 -1.99 -2.68 -6.36
C THR A 30 -0.83 -1.87 -6.94
N ASP A 31 -1.07 -1.03 -7.93
CA ASP A 31 -0.03 -0.18 -8.52
C ASP A 31 0.41 0.96 -7.60
N VAL A 32 -0.53 1.61 -6.91
CA VAL A 32 -0.21 2.62 -5.89
C VAL A 32 0.63 1.99 -4.77
N MET A 33 0.21 0.85 -4.22
CA MET A 33 0.96 0.15 -3.18
C MET A 33 2.37 -0.24 -3.64
N LYS A 34 2.55 -0.69 -4.89
CA LYS A 34 3.88 -1.01 -5.43
C LYS A 34 4.80 0.22 -5.49
N ALA A 35 4.26 1.36 -5.91
CA ALA A 35 5.02 2.60 -6.00
C ALA A 35 5.54 3.01 -4.61
N TYR A 36 4.67 3.04 -3.61
CA TYR A 36 5.05 3.38 -2.24
C TYR A 36 5.97 2.33 -1.60
N ALA A 37 5.76 1.06 -1.89
CA ALA A 37 6.63 -0.02 -1.43
C ALA A 37 8.07 0.15 -1.97
N ALA A 38 8.23 0.62 -3.21
CA ALA A 38 9.55 0.92 -3.77
C ALA A 38 10.21 2.12 -3.06
N LEU A 39 9.45 3.18 -2.77
CA LEU A 39 9.92 4.35 -2.02
C LEU A 39 10.37 3.97 -0.59
N MET A 40 9.61 3.11 0.08
CA MET A 40 9.94 2.59 1.41
C MET A 40 11.25 1.77 1.38
N VAL A 41 11.44 0.91 0.36
CA VAL A 41 12.67 0.14 0.18
C VAL A 41 13.86 1.05 -0.07
N GLU A 42 13.73 2.02 -0.98
CA GLU A 42 14.79 2.97 -1.29
C GLU A 42 15.22 3.76 -0.05
N MET A 43 14.25 4.30 0.70
CA MET A 43 14.55 5.01 1.93
C MET A 43 15.22 4.10 2.96
N ALA A 44 14.68 2.92 3.21
CA ALA A 44 15.25 1.98 4.17
C ALA A 44 16.67 1.56 3.79
N GLN A 45 16.94 1.31 2.51
CA GLN A 45 18.28 1.02 2.00
C GLN A 45 19.23 2.22 2.14
N SER A 46 18.73 3.46 2.07
CA SER A 46 19.56 4.66 2.21
C SER A 46 20.00 4.93 3.66
N ILE A 47 19.19 4.55 4.64
CA ILE A 47 19.44 4.86 6.07
C ILE A 47 19.96 3.68 6.88
N VAL A 48 19.87 2.45 6.36
CA VAL A 48 20.31 1.25 7.07
C VAL A 48 21.82 1.29 7.38
N PRO A 49 22.26 0.88 8.59
CA PRO A 49 23.68 0.80 8.89
C PRO A 49 24.41 -0.21 8.00
N VAL A 50 25.46 0.24 7.29
CA VAL A 50 26.23 -0.60 6.38
C VAL A 50 27.57 -1.01 7.01
N ARG A 51 27.83 -2.33 7.06
CA ARG A 51 29.15 -2.90 7.34
C ARG A 51 29.75 -3.62 6.13
N THR A 52 29.00 -4.59 5.61
CA THR A 52 29.37 -5.39 4.41
C THR A 52 28.39 -5.21 3.26
N GLY A 53 27.28 -4.52 3.46
CA GLY A 53 26.19 -4.40 2.49
C GLY A 53 25.15 -5.53 2.54
N PHE A 54 25.42 -6.64 3.25
CA PHE A 54 24.49 -7.79 3.27
C PHE A 54 23.09 -7.40 3.76
N LEU A 55 22.96 -6.77 4.94
CA LEU A 55 21.66 -6.33 5.45
C LEU A 55 20.91 -5.45 4.45
N GLN A 56 21.58 -4.44 3.89
CA GLN A 56 21.01 -3.53 2.90
C GLN A 56 20.48 -4.29 1.68
N SER A 57 21.24 -5.25 1.16
CA SER A 57 20.85 -6.06 0.01
C SER A 57 19.66 -6.99 0.26
N THR A 58 19.31 -7.26 1.53
CA THR A 58 18.15 -8.10 1.89
C THR A 58 16.85 -7.32 2.08
N ILE A 59 16.89 -5.98 2.05
CA ILE A 59 15.70 -5.14 2.18
C ILE A 59 14.95 -5.15 0.86
N GLN A 60 13.71 -5.65 0.89
CA GLN A 60 12.89 -5.84 -0.30
C GLN A 60 11.40 -5.70 0.01
N CYS A 61 10.62 -5.55 -1.06
CA CYS A 61 9.17 -5.64 -1.04
C CYS A 61 8.70 -6.76 -1.97
N ALA A 62 7.71 -7.53 -1.54
CA ALA A 62 7.06 -8.56 -2.34
C ALA A 62 5.54 -8.37 -2.33
N ILE A 63 4.89 -8.50 -3.47
CA ILE A 63 3.42 -8.51 -3.54
C ILE A 63 2.98 -9.93 -3.22
N ALA A 64 2.30 -10.11 -2.09
CA ALA A 64 1.80 -11.42 -1.68
C ALA A 64 0.46 -11.72 -2.34
N GLU A 65 -0.48 -10.77 -2.24
CA GLU A 65 -1.84 -10.89 -2.76
C GLU A 65 -2.38 -9.50 -3.13
N ILE A 66 -3.59 -9.45 -3.69
CA ILE A 66 -4.30 -8.19 -3.91
C ILE A 66 -4.43 -7.48 -2.55
N PHE A 67 -4.14 -6.17 -2.52
CA PHE A 67 -4.15 -5.37 -1.30
C PHE A 67 -3.11 -5.77 -0.24
N HIS A 68 -2.13 -6.63 -0.58
CA HIS A 68 -1.15 -7.12 0.38
C HIS A 68 0.28 -7.07 -0.17
N VAL A 69 1.07 -6.15 0.39
CA VAL A 69 2.51 -6.02 0.12
C VAL A 69 3.29 -6.36 1.39
N ILE A 70 4.28 -7.22 1.25
CA ILE A 70 5.24 -7.61 2.29
C ILE A 70 6.45 -6.70 2.14
N PHE A 71 6.76 -5.91 3.17
CA PHE A 71 8.00 -5.17 3.29
C PHE A 71 8.87 -5.85 4.35
N GLU A 72 10.04 -6.35 3.95
CA GLU A 72 10.88 -7.19 4.81
C GLU A 72 12.38 -6.97 4.62
N ALA A 73 13.14 -7.41 5.61
CA ALA A 73 14.59 -7.56 5.54
C ALA A 73 14.96 -8.98 5.99
N THR A 74 15.44 -9.80 5.06
CA THR A 74 15.62 -11.26 5.29
C THR A 74 16.93 -11.64 5.98
N ALA A 75 17.83 -10.68 6.22
CA ALA A 75 19.05 -10.95 6.98
C ALA A 75 18.71 -11.46 8.40
N PRO A 76 19.32 -12.57 8.87
CA PRO A 76 18.98 -13.17 10.18
C PRO A 76 19.15 -12.24 11.39
N TYR A 77 19.92 -11.16 11.22
CA TYR A 77 20.18 -10.17 12.26
C TYR A 77 19.44 -8.83 12.06
N ALA A 78 18.58 -8.72 11.04
CA ALA A 78 17.80 -7.53 10.73
C ALA A 78 17.03 -7.00 11.95
N ALA A 79 16.29 -7.87 12.62
CA ALA A 79 15.50 -7.52 13.81
C ALA A 79 16.36 -6.96 14.95
N TYR A 80 17.55 -7.52 15.18
CA TYR A 80 18.45 -7.01 16.23
C TYR A 80 18.98 -5.61 15.90
N VAL A 81 19.12 -5.26 14.62
CA VAL A 81 19.51 -3.92 14.19
C VAL A 81 18.33 -2.95 14.34
N GLU A 82 17.13 -3.34 13.87
CA GLU A 82 15.93 -2.52 13.92
C GLU A 82 15.50 -2.18 15.37
N TYR A 83 15.47 -3.18 16.25
CA TYR A 83 14.92 -3.06 17.60
C TYR A 83 15.98 -2.95 18.71
N GLY A 84 17.25 -3.21 18.38
CA GLY A 84 18.32 -3.29 19.35
C GLY A 84 18.31 -4.59 20.15
N THR A 85 19.27 -4.70 21.06
CA THR A 85 19.43 -5.81 22.00
C THR A 85 19.87 -5.27 23.35
N TYR A 86 19.97 -6.13 24.37
CA TYR A 86 20.49 -5.73 25.68
C TYR A 86 21.92 -5.14 25.66
N LYS A 87 22.70 -5.41 24.60
CA LYS A 87 24.08 -4.94 24.42
C LYS A 87 24.25 -3.87 23.35
N MET A 88 23.22 -3.55 22.58
CA MET A 88 23.31 -2.66 21.42
C MET A 88 22.03 -1.85 21.28
N ALA A 89 22.15 -0.52 21.22
CA ALA A 89 21.02 0.36 20.93
C ALA A 89 20.43 0.08 19.54
N ALA A 90 19.11 0.27 19.41
CA ALA A 90 18.39 0.17 18.15
C ALA A 90 18.93 1.15 17.11
N ARG A 91 18.97 0.71 15.86
CA ARG A 91 19.31 1.51 14.68
C ARG A 91 18.24 1.28 13.62
N PRO A 92 17.04 1.85 13.84
CA PRO A 92 15.88 1.55 13.01
C PRO A 92 16.08 2.09 11.59
N TYR A 93 15.63 1.31 10.61
CA TYR A 93 15.69 1.62 9.19
C TYR A 93 14.39 1.24 8.47
N MET A 94 13.65 0.25 8.97
CA MET A 94 12.33 -0.11 8.43
C MET A 94 11.23 0.79 8.97
N ARG A 95 11.16 0.97 10.30
CA ARG A 95 10.12 1.81 10.92
C ARG A 95 10.12 3.25 10.41
N PRO A 96 11.26 3.94 10.26
CA PRO A 96 11.28 5.30 9.75
C PRO A 96 10.76 5.37 8.31
N ALA A 97 11.08 4.38 7.46
CA ALA A 97 10.55 4.32 6.10
C ALA A 97 9.03 4.12 6.09
N LEU A 98 8.50 3.29 6.99
CA LEU A 98 7.06 3.08 7.13
C LEU A 98 6.35 4.36 7.59
N GLU A 99 6.87 5.00 8.63
CA GLU A 99 6.30 6.23 9.20
C GLU A 99 6.32 7.40 8.22
N ALA A 100 7.32 7.45 7.34
CA ALA A 100 7.43 8.49 6.31
C ALA A 100 6.34 8.39 5.23
N TYR A 101 5.98 7.16 4.82
CA TYR A 101 5.16 6.96 3.61
C TYR A 101 3.75 6.41 3.85
N ILE A 102 3.45 5.81 5.01
CA ILE A 102 2.08 5.33 5.29
C ILE A 102 1.01 6.43 5.17
N PRO A 103 1.21 7.65 5.72
CA PRO A 103 0.19 8.69 5.63
C PRO A 103 -0.11 9.08 4.17
N GLU A 104 0.93 9.29 3.38
CA GLU A 104 0.81 9.68 1.96
C GLU A 104 0.21 8.56 1.10
N LEU A 105 0.57 7.31 1.38
CA LEU A 105 -0.04 6.12 0.77
C LEU A 105 -1.55 6.08 1.04
N ALA A 106 -1.98 6.30 2.28
CA ALA A 106 -3.39 6.28 2.64
C ALA A 106 -4.18 7.37 1.90
N ASP A 107 -3.65 8.58 1.85
CA ASP A 107 -4.26 9.71 1.16
C ASP A 107 -4.36 9.49 -0.36
N THR A 108 -3.29 8.92 -0.95
CA THR A 108 -3.26 8.60 -2.39
C THR A 108 -4.27 7.52 -2.73
N LEU A 109 -4.35 6.44 -1.93
CA LEU A 109 -5.33 5.38 -2.14
C LEU A 109 -6.77 5.88 -2.04
N ALA A 110 -7.06 6.74 -1.05
CA ALA A 110 -8.39 7.32 -0.90
C ALA A 110 -8.77 8.16 -2.14
N SER A 111 -7.84 8.97 -2.64
CA SER A 111 -8.06 9.81 -3.81
C SER A 111 -8.31 8.99 -5.08
N GLU A 112 -7.50 7.97 -5.33
CA GLU A 112 -7.64 7.07 -6.48
C GLU A 112 -8.96 6.29 -6.47
N ILE A 113 -9.39 5.82 -5.30
CA ILE A 113 -10.67 5.13 -5.16
C ILE A 113 -11.84 6.09 -5.44
N VAL A 114 -11.75 7.34 -4.97
CA VAL A 114 -12.77 8.36 -5.26
C VAL A 114 -12.84 8.66 -6.76
N GLU A 115 -11.68 8.79 -7.42
CA GLU A 115 -11.64 9.00 -8.88
C GLU A 115 -12.36 7.89 -9.64
N ILE A 116 -12.15 6.61 -9.26
CA ILE A 116 -12.85 5.47 -9.86
C ILE A 116 -14.38 5.61 -9.73
N PHE A 117 -14.87 6.12 -8.60
CA PHE A 117 -16.32 6.29 -8.39
C PHE A 117 -16.92 7.49 -9.13
N THR A 118 -16.10 8.50 -9.43
CA THR A 118 -16.55 9.75 -10.05
C THR A 118 -16.33 9.83 -11.56
N GLY A 119 -15.43 9.01 -12.10
CA GLY A 119 -15.17 8.86 -13.54
C GLY A 119 -16.09 7.84 -14.20
#